data_AF-A0A127SNU2-F1
#
_entry.id   AF-A0A127SNU2-F1
#
_cell.length_a   1.000
_cell.length_b   1.000
_cell.length_c   1.000
_cell.angle_alpha   90.00
_cell.angle_beta   90.00
_cell.angle_gamma   90.00
#
_symmetry.space_group_name_H-M   'P 1'
#
loop_
_entity.id
_entity.type
_entity.pdbx_description
1 polymer ?
#
loop_
_entity_poly.entity_id
_entity_poly.type
_entity_poly.pdbx_seq_one_letter_code
_entity_poly.pdbx_strand_id
1 'polypeptide(L)' 'MLSLNLPAFDAKIAARNGKNVIFDVIRRRYVALTPEEWVRQHFVHFLLAHKGYPQA' A
#
# COMPACT_ATOMS: atom_id res chain seq x y z
N MET A 1 4.40 -12.07 -2.72
CA MET A 1 4.01 -11.05 -3.72
C MET A 1 5.24 -10.69 -4.52
N LEU A 2 5.07 -10.27 -5.78
CA LEU A 2 6.20 -9.87 -6.63
C LEU A 2 6.91 -8.66 -6.01
N SER A 3 8.25 -8.73 -6.01
CA SER A 3 9.08 -7.57 -5.68
C SER A 3 9.02 -6.58 -6.83
N LEU A 4 8.62 -5.34 -6.54
CA LEU A 4 8.61 -4.27 -7.52
C LEU A 4 9.97 -3.55 -7.49
N ASN A 5 10.37 -2.95 -8.62
CA ASN A 5 11.55 -2.07 -8.70
C ASN A 5 11.27 -0.70 -8.06
N LEU A 6 10.68 -0.69 -6.87
CA LEU A 6 10.32 0.49 -6.09
C LEU A 6 10.92 0.36 -4.69
N PRO A 7 11.19 1.49 -4.00
CA PRO A 7 11.67 1.45 -2.61
C PRO A 7 10.71 0.63 -1.74
N ALA A 8 11.28 -0.18 -0.84
CA ALA A 8 10.49 -0.89 0.14
C ALA A 8 9.77 0.11 1.05
N PHE A 9 8.53 -0.19 1.40
CA PHE A 9 7.77 0.56 2.39
C PHE A 9 7.13 -0.39 3.40
N ASP A 10 6.79 0.17 4.56
CA ASP A 10 6.19 -0.59 5.65
C ASP A 10 4.70 -0.88 5.37
N ALA A 11 4.46 -1.99 4.66
CA ALA A 11 3.11 -2.40 4.28
C ALA A 11 2.38 -3.05 5.46
N LYS A 12 1.37 -2.35 6.00
CA LYS A 12 0.49 -2.88 7.04
C LYS A 12 -0.54 -3.86 6.47
N ILE A 13 -0.13 -5.11 6.31
CA ILE A 13 -0.98 -6.21 5.87
C ILE A 13 -1.58 -6.91 7.09
N ALA A 14 -2.88 -7.21 7.02
CA ALA A 14 -3.59 -8.00 8.01
C ALA A 14 -4.43 -9.08 7.32
N ALA A 15 -4.71 -10.18 8.00
CA ALA A 15 -5.67 -11.18 7.53
C ALA A 15 -7.01 -10.93 8.22
N ARG A 16 -8.09 -10.78 7.45
CA ARG A 16 -9.47 -10.69 7.96
C ARG A 16 -10.37 -11.67 7.20
N ASN A 17 -11.05 -12.56 7.91
CA ASN A 17 -11.97 -13.55 7.32
C ASN A 17 -11.33 -14.38 6.19
N GLY A 18 -10.07 -14.79 6.35
CA GLY A 18 -9.33 -15.56 5.33
C GLY A 18 -8.91 -14.76 4.10
N LYS A 19 -9.14 -13.43 4.08
CA LYS A 19 -8.68 -12.54 3.01
C LYS A 19 -7.56 -11.64 3.54
N ASN A 20 -6.51 -11.48 2.75
CA ASN A 20 -5.49 -10.49 3.04
C ASN A 20 -6.04 -9.10 2.74
N VAL A 21 -5.84 -8.18 3.67
CA VAL A 21 -6.18 -6.78 3.54
C VAL A 21 -4.95 -5.93 3.83
N ILE A 22 -4.86 -4.76 3.20
CA ILE A 22 -3.78 -3.79 3.41
C ILE A 22 -4.37 -2.47 3.87
N PHE A 23 -3.69 -1.78 4.77
CA PHE A 23 -4.11 -0.47 5.23
C PHE A 23 -3.76 0.60 4.19
N ASP A 24 -4.77 1.32 3.72
CA ASP A 24 -4.61 2.45 2.80
C ASP A 24 -4.52 3.76 3.59
N VAL A 25 -3.34 4.39 3.59
CA VAL A 25 -3.07 5.63 4.34
C VAL A 25 -3.82 6.85 3.81
N ILE A 26 -4.23 6.84 2.53
CA ILE A 26 -5.01 7.92 1.93
C ILE A 26 -6.48 7.80 2.34
N ARG A 27 -7.05 6.59 2.23
CA ARG A 27 -8.46 6.34 2.56
C ARG A 27 -8.70 6.04 4.05
N ARG A 28 -7.63 5.92 4.84
CA ARG A 28 -7.63 5.58 6.28
C ARG A 28 -8.46 4.33 6.61
N ARG A 29 -8.41 3.31 5.74
CA ARG A 29 -9.18 2.05 5.89
C ARG A 29 -8.41 0.86 5.35
N TYR A 30 -8.80 -0.34 5.79
CA TYR A 30 -8.31 -1.59 5.22
C TYR A 30 -9.05 -1.90 3.92
N VAL A 31 -8.30 -2.25 2.88
CA VAL A 31 -8.80 -2.65 1.57
C VAL A 31 -8.30 -4.04 1.22
N ALA A 32 -8.99 -4.76 0.35
CA ALA A 32 -8.56 -6.09 -0.09
C ALA A 32 -7.18 -6.02 -0.77
N LEU A 33 -6.27 -6.90 -0.38
CA LEU A 33 -4.93 -6.97 -0.94
C LEU A 33 -4.99 -7.72 -2.29
N THR A 34 -5.23 -6.98 -3.37
CA THR A 34 -5.12 -7.48 -4.74
C THR A 34 -3.75 -7.08 -5.34
N PRO A 35 -3.31 -7.72 -6.45
CA PRO A 35 -2.09 -7.32 -7.14
C PRO A 35 -2.09 -5.86 -7.59
N GLU A 36 -3.22 -5.34 -8.07
CA GLU A 36 -3.39 -3.94 -8.48
C GLU A 36 -3.25 -3.00 -7.28
N GLU A 37 -3.88 -3.36 -6.15
CA GLU A 37 -3.83 -2.58 -4.92
C GLU A 37 -2.42 -2.60 -4.31
N TRP A 38 -1.69 -3.72 -4.43
CA TRP A 38 -0.28 -3.81 -4.03
C TRP A 38 0.61 -2.84 -4.79
N VAL A 39 0.44 -2.75 -6.12
CA VAL A 39 1.15 -1.78 -6.96
C VAL A 39 0.77 -0.36 -6.55
N ARG A 40 -0.52 -0.08 -6.36
CA ARG A 40 -0.98 1.26 -5.97
C ARG A 40 -0.39 1.70 -4.63
N GLN A 41 -0.36 0.83 -3.62
CA GLN A 41 0.24 1.16 -2.31
C GLN A 41 1.74 1.49 -2.44
N HIS A 42 2.49 0.73 -3.25
CA HIS A 42 3.90 1.07 -3.53
C HIS A 42 4.05 2.47 -4.12
N PHE A 43 3.22 2.83 -5.11
CA PHE A 43 3.26 4.16 -5.71
C PHE A 43 2.86 5.26 -4.73
N VAL A 44 1.82 5.05 -3.92
CA VAL A 44 1.40 6.01 -2.89
C VAL A 44 2.54 6.28 -1.91
N HIS A 45 3.14 5.22 -1.36
CA HIS A 45 4.26 5.38 -0.43
C HIS A 45 5.49 5.99 -1.09
N PHE A 46 5.77 5.65 -2.36
CA PHE A 46 6.83 6.29 -3.13
C PHE A 46 6.59 7.79 -3.30
N LEU A 47 5.38 8.21 -3.66
CA LEU A 47 5.03 9.61 -3.86
C LEU A 47 5.12 10.41 -2.55
N LEU A 48 4.64 9.83 -1.44
CA LEU A 48 4.67 10.46 -0.13
C LEU A 48 6.11 10.55 0.41
N ALA A 49 6.85 9.44 0.44
CA ALA A 49 8.16 9.35 1.09
C ALA A 49 9.32 9.90 0.24
N HIS A 50 9.26 9.76 -1.09
CA HIS A 50 10.38 10.14 -1.98
C HIS A 50 10.10 11.36 -2.85
N LYS A 51 8.82 11.68 -3.12
CA LYS A 51 8.46 12.82 -3.97
C LYS A 51 7.83 13.98 -3.20
N GLY A 52 7.64 13.86 -1.90
CA GLY A 52 7.14 14.95 -1.04
C GLY A 52 5.71 15.38 -1.36
N TYR A 53 4.90 14.48 -1.93
CA TYR A 53 3.50 14.80 -2.20
C TYR A 53 2.73 14.93 -0.88
N PRO A 54 1.85 15.94 -0.75
CA PRO A 54 1.05 16.12 0.45
C PRO A 54 0.04 14.98 0.59
N GLN A 55 -0.15 14.52 1.83
CA GLN A 55 -1.10 13.48 2.17
C GLN A 55 -2.50 14.07 2.39
N ALA A 56 -3.03 14.78 1.38
CA ALA A 56 -4.31 15.52 1.36
C ALA A 56 -4.47 16.61 2.45
#